data_AF-A0A7J7Z359-F1
#
_entry.id   AF-A0A7J7Z359-F1
#
_cell.length_a   1.000
_cell.length_b   1.000
_cell.length_c   1.000
_cell.angle_alpha   90.00
_cell.angle_beta   90.00
_cell.angle_gamma   90.00
#
_symmetry.space_group_name_H-M   'P 1'
#
loop_
_entity.id
_entity.type
_entity.pdbx_description
1 polymer ?
#
loop_
_entity_poly.entity_id
_entity_poly.type
_entity_poly.pdbx_seq_one_letter_code
_entity_poly.pdbx_strand_id
1 'polypeptide(L)'
;MAVSGLFAAVRAAPGPWQRVACVAAGFRCRCPGKSYAVGPAHAVAALFSPLQSQPTFGFLLDIDGVLVRGHRVIPAALKAFHRLVNAQGKLRVPVVFVTNAGNILQHDKAQELSALLGFKVEPDQVILSHSPMKLFSQYHGKRMIVSGQGPLVENAQVLGFKNVVTVDELRMAFPVLDMVDLQRRPKTTPLPRNDFPAIEGVLLLGEPVRWETSLQLIMDVLLSNGNPGTGLATAPYPHLPVLASNMDLLWMAEAKMPRFGHGTFLLCLETIYRKVTGKELRYKGLMGKPSILTYQYAEELIRRQAERRGWAAPIQKLYAVGHILTLPAAALRTWELTWKCSPSSSSGSCLLWKD
;
A
#
# COMPACT_ATOMS: atom_id res chain seq x y z
N MET A 1 -31.88 39.61 -1.11
CA MET A 1 -31.50 39.97 -2.49
C MET A 1 -31.04 38.71 -3.19
N ALA A 2 -31.81 38.26 -4.17
CA ALA A 2 -31.42 37.19 -5.09
C ALA A 2 -30.64 37.80 -6.24
N VAL A 3 -29.52 37.19 -6.65
CA VAL A 3 -29.04 37.23 -8.04
C VAL A 3 -28.36 35.90 -8.38
N SER A 4 -28.87 35.33 -9.45
CA SER A 4 -28.50 34.14 -10.23
C SER A 4 -27.20 34.26 -11.03
N GLY A 5 -26.61 33.12 -11.41
CA GLY A 5 -25.68 33.01 -12.55
C GLY A 5 -24.94 31.66 -12.52
N LEU A 6 -25.46 30.61 -13.16
CA LEU A 6 -25.34 30.18 -14.58
C LEU A 6 -24.31 29.05 -14.73
N PHE A 7 -24.84 27.89 -15.14
CA PHE A 7 -24.12 26.68 -15.52
C PHE A 7 -23.34 26.88 -16.84
N ALA A 8 -22.16 26.26 -16.95
CA ALA A 8 -21.56 25.89 -18.23
C ALA A 8 -20.92 24.50 -18.12
N ALA A 9 -21.60 23.50 -18.67
CA ALA A 9 -21.08 22.16 -18.88
C ALA A 9 -20.51 22.08 -20.30
N VAL A 10 -19.22 21.76 -20.43
CA VAL A 10 -18.57 21.51 -21.72
C VAL A 10 -18.71 20.02 -22.04
N ARG A 11 -19.57 19.69 -23.00
CA ARG A 11 -19.65 18.39 -23.67
C ARG A 11 -18.55 18.32 -24.75
N ALA A 12 -17.73 17.28 -24.72
CA ALA A 12 -16.88 16.91 -25.86
C ALA A 12 -17.58 15.79 -26.65
N ALA A 13 -17.83 16.04 -27.94
CA ALA A 13 -18.41 15.09 -28.90
C ALA A 13 -17.29 14.41 -29.72
N PRO A 14 -17.53 13.21 -30.30
CA PRO A 14 -16.51 12.37 -30.91
C PRO A 14 -16.27 12.68 -32.40
N GLY A 15 -15.01 12.58 -32.84
CA GLY A 15 -14.60 12.70 -34.25
C GLY A 15 -14.39 11.34 -34.93
N PRO A 16 -14.61 11.23 -36.26
CA PRO A 16 -14.74 9.96 -36.98
C PRO A 16 -13.41 9.47 -37.58
N TRP A 17 -13.16 8.15 -37.52
CA TRP A 17 -12.12 7.50 -38.34
C TRP A 17 -12.81 6.65 -39.42
N GLN A 18 -12.83 7.20 -40.63
CA GLN A 18 -13.20 6.51 -41.86
C GLN A 18 -12.06 5.58 -42.31
N ARG A 19 -12.47 4.41 -42.81
CA ARG A 19 -11.66 3.50 -43.65
C ARG A 19 -11.23 4.23 -44.94
N VAL A 20 -10.11 3.81 -45.55
CA VAL A 20 -10.01 3.37 -46.97
C VAL A 20 -8.55 3.09 -47.41
N ALA A 21 -8.45 2.01 -48.19
CA ALA A 21 -7.51 1.65 -49.27
C ALA A 21 -6.06 1.17 -49.02
N CYS A 22 -5.88 -0.07 -49.48
CA CYS A 22 -4.66 -0.69 -49.98
C CYS A 22 -3.98 0.10 -51.11
N VAL A 23 -2.66 0.00 -51.20
CA VAL A 23 -1.91 0.01 -52.46
C VAL A 23 -0.88 -1.12 -52.45
N ALA A 24 -0.78 -1.78 -53.59
CA ALA A 24 -0.09 -3.04 -53.85
C ALA A 24 1.41 -2.90 -54.16
N ALA A 25 2.17 -3.93 -53.79
CA ALA A 25 3.35 -4.42 -54.49
C ALA A 25 3.40 -5.93 -54.15
N GLY A 26 3.40 -6.90 -55.06
CA GLY A 26 3.86 -6.89 -56.45
C GLY A 26 4.97 -7.92 -56.59
N PHE A 27 4.70 -9.22 -56.37
CA PHE A 27 5.58 -10.29 -56.83
C PHE A 27 4.76 -11.52 -57.27
N ARG A 28 4.90 -11.83 -58.56
CA ARG A 28 4.44 -13.07 -59.21
C ARG A 28 5.31 -14.23 -58.73
N CYS A 29 4.73 -15.41 -58.53
CA CYS A 29 5.19 -16.65 -59.17
C CYS A 29 4.19 -17.82 -59.02
N ARG A 30 3.76 -18.33 -60.19
CA ARG A 30 3.31 -19.68 -60.57
C ARG A 30 2.48 -20.54 -59.60
N CYS A 31 1.22 -20.76 -60.01
CA CYS A 31 0.48 -22.00 -59.74
C CYS A 31 1.03 -23.16 -60.59
N PRO A 32 0.89 -24.40 -60.11
CA PRO A 32 0.27 -25.41 -60.95
C PRO A 32 -0.74 -26.30 -60.21
N GLY A 33 -1.74 -26.75 -60.97
CA GLY A 33 -2.28 -28.11 -60.83
C GLY A 33 -3.45 -28.31 -59.88
N LYS A 34 -4.65 -28.44 -60.45
CA LYS A 34 -5.77 -29.16 -59.84
C LYS A 34 -5.35 -30.62 -59.58
N SER A 35 -5.60 -31.13 -58.38
CA SER A 35 -5.77 -32.56 -58.16
C SER A 35 -6.85 -32.78 -57.10
N TYR A 36 -7.89 -33.52 -57.48
CA TYR A 36 -8.91 -34.01 -56.56
C TYR A 36 -8.35 -35.26 -55.88
N ALA A 37 -8.33 -35.28 -54.55
CA ALA A 37 -8.12 -36.51 -53.77
C ALA A 37 -9.08 -36.50 -52.57
N VAL A 38 -9.87 -37.56 -52.47
CA VAL A 38 -10.83 -37.84 -51.40
C VAL A 38 -10.14 -38.70 -50.34
N GLY A 39 -10.25 -38.28 -49.08
CA GLY A 39 -10.11 -39.11 -47.86
C GLY A 39 -8.84 -38.88 -47.01
N PRO A 40 -8.81 -39.30 -45.72
CA PRO A 40 -9.89 -39.65 -44.80
C PRO A 40 -10.01 -38.65 -43.63
N ALA A 41 -11.18 -38.65 -42.97
CA ALA A 41 -11.44 -37.88 -41.77
C ALA A 41 -10.62 -38.43 -40.57
N HIS A 42 -9.49 -37.80 -40.24
CA HIS A 42 -8.84 -38.01 -38.95
C HIS A 42 -8.26 -36.71 -38.38
N ALA A 43 -8.64 -36.47 -37.12
CA ALA A 43 -8.04 -35.58 -36.15
C ALA A 43 -8.28 -34.06 -36.28
N VAL A 44 -9.55 -33.64 -36.33
CA VAL A 44 -9.95 -32.36 -35.70
C VAL A 44 -10.35 -32.66 -34.26
N ALA A 45 -9.35 -32.87 -33.41
CA ALA A 45 -9.54 -32.94 -31.96
C ALA A 45 -8.36 -32.27 -31.25
N ALA A 46 -7.95 -31.10 -31.76
CA ALA A 46 -7.15 -30.17 -30.98
C ALA A 46 -8.07 -29.49 -29.96
N LEU A 47 -8.23 -30.14 -28.81
CA LEU A 47 -8.28 -29.54 -27.47
C LEU A 47 -8.96 -28.17 -27.36
N PHE A 48 -10.25 -28.08 -27.66
CA PHE A 48 -11.08 -27.03 -27.09
C PHE A 48 -11.38 -27.38 -25.62
N SER A 49 -10.40 -27.13 -24.74
CA SER A 49 -10.79 -26.76 -23.38
C SER A 49 -11.69 -25.52 -23.51
N PRO A 50 -12.85 -25.45 -22.84
CA PRO A 50 -13.65 -24.24 -22.86
C PRO A 50 -12.73 -23.11 -22.39
N LEU A 51 -12.52 -22.12 -23.26
CA LEU A 51 -11.78 -20.89 -22.95
C LEU A 51 -12.46 -20.29 -21.73
N GLN A 52 -11.90 -20.57 -20.55
CA GLN A 52 -12.38 -20.01 -19.31
C GLN A 52 -12.26 -18.50 -19.49
N SER A 53 -13.39 -17.80 -19.49
CA SER A 53 -13.42 -16.35 -19.73
C SER A 53 -12.41 -15.70 -18.80
N GLN A 54 -11.41 -15.04 -19.38
CA GLN A 54 -10.35 -14.42 -18.59
C GLN A 54 -10.94 -13.33 -17.70
N PRO A 55 -10.43 -13.17 -16.47
CA PRO A 55 -10.96 -12.20 -15.54
C PRO A 55 -10.68 -10.79 -16.07
N THR A 56 -11.71 -9.94 -16.10
CA THR A 56 -11.62 -8.51 -16.42
C THR A 56 -11.73 -7.63 -15.19
N PHE A 57 -11.68 -8.22 -13.99
CA PHE A 57 -11.74 -7.52 -12.71
C PHE A 57 -10.85 -8.19 -11.67
N GLY A 58 -10.48 -7.45 -10.63
CA GLY A 58 -9.72 -7.94 -9.49
C GLY A 58 -10.30 -7.46 -8.15
N PHE A 59 -9.77 -8.00 -7.06
CA PHE A 59 -10.14 -7.58 -5.70
C PHE A 59 -8.95 -6.97 -4.95
N LEU A 60 -9.24 -5.92 -4.19
CA LEU A 60 -8.40 -5.40 -3.12
C LEU A 60 -9.13 -5.61 -1.81
N LEU A 61 -8.61 -6.49 -0.95
CA LEU A 61 -9.30 -6.93 0.26
C LEU A 61 -8.56 -6.38 1.48
N ASP A 62 -9.25 -5.58 2.29
CA ASP A 62 -8.77 -5.26 3.63
C ASP A 62 -8.59 -6.56 4.43
N ILE A 63 -7.57 -6.61 5.29
CA ILE A 63 -7.33 -7.78 6.14
C ILE A 63 -8.12 -7.62 7.45
N ASP A 64 -7.89 -6.53 8.16
CA ASP A 64 -8.40 -6.31 9.51
C ASP A 64 -9.87 -5.89 9.48
N GLY A 65 -10.72 -6.65 10.17
CA GLY A 65 -12.17 -6.43 10.20
C GLY A 65 -12.93 -6.99 8.99
N VAL A 66 -12.23 -7.47 7.96
CA VAL A 66 -12.83 -8.05 6.74
C VAL A 66 -12.50 -9.53 6.59
N LEU A 67 -11.22 -9.90 6.68
CA LEU A 67 -10.78 -11.29 6.63
C LEU A 67 -10.57 -11.87 8.02
N VAL A 68 -10.06 -11.04 8.94
CA VAL A 68 -9.72 -11.46 10.30
C VAL A 68 -10.25 -10.45 11.33
N ARG A 69 -10.43 -10.91 12.56
CA ARG A 69 -10.62 -10.06 13.74
C ARG A 69 -9.64 -10.53 14.81
N GLY A 70 -8.62 -9.71 15.08
CA GLY A 70 -7.42 -10.18 15.79
C GLY A 70 -6.81 -11.37 15.05
N HIS A 71 -6.60 -12.49 15.75
CA HIS A 71 -6.06 -13.72 15.17
C HIS A 71 -7.10 -14.70 14.63
N ARG A 72 -8.39 -14.34 14.62
CA ARG A 72 -9.47 -15.24 14.20
C ARG A 72 -9.96 -14.89 12.80
N VAL A 73 -9.96 -15.87 11.90
CA VAL A 73 -10.57 -15.72 10.57
C VAL A 73 -12.08 -15.53 10.68
N ILE A 74 -12.61 -14.63 9.85
CA ILE A 74 -14.06 -14.40 9.74
C ILE A 74 -14.67 -15.51 8.88
N PRO A 75 -15.68 -16.27 9.36
CA PRO A 75 -16.23 -17.41 8.61
C PRO A 75 -16.76 -17.06 7.21
N ALA A 76 -17.25 -15.84 7.01
CA ALA A 76 -17.69 -15.36 5.71
C ALA A 76 -16.54 -15.23 4.70
N ALA A 77 -15.33 -14.89 5.16
CA ALA A 77 -14.15 -14.80 4.32
C ALA A 77 -13.77 -16.18 3.75
N LEU A 78 -13.79 -17.23 4.57
CA LEU A 78 -13.55 -18.61 4.10
C LEU A 78 -14.55 -19.02 3.02
N LYS A 79 -15.85 -18.74 3.24
CA LYS A 79 -16.90 -19.01 2.24
C LYS A 79 -16.67 -18.26 0.93
N ALA A 80 -16.19 -17.01 0.99
CA ALA A 80 -15.85 -16.24 -0.20
C ALA A 80 -14.65 -16.84 -0.94
N PHE A 81 -13.59 -17.22 -0.22
CA PHE A 81 -12.42 -17.83 -0.84
C PHE A 81 -12.67 -19.22 -1.42
N HIS A 82 -13.55 -20.03 -0.84
CA HIS A 82 -14.01 -21.27 -1.47
C HIS A 82 -14.65 -21.05 -2.85
N ARG A 83 -15.22 -19.87 -3.12
CA ARG A 83 -15.75 -19.50 -4.44
C ARG A 83 -14.68 -18.89 -5.35
N LEU A 84 -13.75 -18.12 -4.78
CA LEU A 84 -12.68 -17.45 -5.53
C LEU A 84 -11.54 -18.38 -5.92
N VAL A 85 -11.38 -19.51 -5.23
CA VAL A 85 -10.35 -20.51 -5.50
C VAL A 85 -10.92 -21.61 -6.40
N ASN A 86 -10.12 -22.12 -7.35
CA ASN A 86 -10.48 -23.25 -8.20
C ASN A 86 -10.07 -24.59 -7.56
N ALA A 87 -10.39 -25.70 -8.21
CA ALA A 87 -10.07 -27.04 -7.70
C ALA A 87 -8.56 -27.30 -7.52
N GLN A 88 -7.70 -26.51 -8.19
CA GLN A 88 -6.25 -26.58 -8.09
C GLN A 88 -5.66 -25.65 -7.02
N GLY A 89 -6.50 -25.04 -6.17
CA GLY A 89 -6.03 -24.12 -5.13
C GLY A 89 -5.60 -22.75 -5.66
N LYS A 90 -5.91 -22.41 -6.92
CA LYS A 90 -5.55 -21.12 -7.53
C LYS A 90 -6.73 -20.17 -7.57
N LEU A 91 -6.48 -18.89 -7.27
CA LEU A 91 -7.47 -17.83 -7.42
C LEU A 91 -7.96 -17.71 -8.87
N ARG A 92 -9.26 -17.47 -9.07
CA ARG A 92 -9.90 -17.31 -10.38
C ARG A 92 -9.78 -15.90 -10.95
N VAL A 93 -9.44 -14.93 -10.11
CA VAL A 93 -9.26 -13.51 -10.41
C VAL A 93 -8.00 -13.00 -9.69
N PRO A 94 -7.39 -11.88 -10.12
CA PRO A 94 -6.31 -11.25 -9.36
C PRO A 94 -6.83 -10.76 -8.00
N VAL A 95 -6.05 -10.97 -6.94
CA VAL A 95 -6.40 -10.51 -5.59
C VAL A 95 -5.15 -9.97 -4.91
N VAL A 96 -5.29 -8.79 -4.31
CA VAL A 96 -4.34 -8.24 -3.35
C VAL A 96 -5.02 -8.04 -2.00
N PHE A 97 -4.25 -8.28 -0.94
CA PHE A 97 -4.61 -8.13 0.46
C PHE A 97 -3.95 -6.86 0.97
N VAL A 98 -4.69 -5.96 1.59
CA VAL A 98 -4.16 -4.68 2.06
C VAL A 98 -4.42 -4.49 3.55
N THR A 99 -3.40 -4.07 4.30
CA THR A 99 -3.54 -3.66 5.70
C THR A 99 -2.72 -2.41 5.97
N ASN A 100 -3.17 -1.62 6.94
CA ASN A 100 -2.40 -0.51 7.49
C ASN A 100 -1.43 -0.95 8.61
N ALA A 101 -1.38 -2.25 8.92
CA ALA A 101 -0.32 -2.82 9.74
C ALA A 101 1.02 -2.79 8.99
N GLY A 102 2.11 -2.58 9.73
CA GLY A 102 3.47 -2.48 9.20
C GLY A 102 4.56 -3.05 10.10
N ASN A 103 4.19 -3.73 11.19
CA ASN A 103 5.10 -4.27 12.21
C ASN A 103 5.53 -5.72 11.97
N ILE A 104 5.39 -6.20 10.72
CA ILE A 104 5.67 -7.58 10.30
C ILE A 104 6.33 -7.56 8.92
N LEU A 105 7.05 -8.61 8.55
CA LEU A 105 7.52 -8.79 7.18
C LEU A 105 6.36 -9.15 6.25
N GLN A 106 6.43 -8.68 5.00
CA GLN A 106 5.44 -9.01 3.97
C GLN A 106 5.30 -10.53 3.76
N HIS A 107 6.41 -11.26 3.80
CA HIS A 107 6.44 -12.71 3.65
C HIS A 107 5.70 -13.42 4.79
N ASP A 108 6.01 -13.06 6.03
CA ASP A 108 5.39 -13.66 7.22
C ASP A 108 3.89 -13.38 7.24
N LYS A 109 3.47 -12.17 6.85
CA LYS A 109 2.04 -11.85 6.73
C LYS A 109 1.33 -12.70 5.68
N ALA A 110 1.99 -12.98 4.56
CA ALA A 110 1.45 -13.88 3.53
C ALA A 110 1.34 -15.32 4.04
N GLN A 111 2.30 -15.79 4.83
CA GLN A 111 2.22 -17.11 5.48
C GLN A 111 1.07 -17.19 6.48
N GLU A 112 0.89 -16.17 7.34
CA GLU A 112 -0.26 -16.10 8.25
C GLU A 112 -1.58 -16.18 7.50
N LEU A 113 -1.75 -15.37 6.45
CA LEU A 113 -2.96 -15.38 5.64
C LEU A 113 -3.16 -16.73 4.94
N SER A 114 -2.08 -17.37 4.49
CA SER A 114 -2.17 -18.70 3.87
C SER A 114 -2.71 -19.74 4.84
N ALA A 115 -2.21 -19.74 6.08
CA ALA A 115 -2.67 -20.65 7.14
C ALA A 115 -4.13 -20.38 7.52
N LEU A 116 -4.53 -19.11 7.60
CA LEU A 116 -5.89 -18.72 7.99
C LEU A 116 -6.93 -19.00 6.89
N LEU A 117 -6.57 -18.81 5.61
CA LEU A 117 -7.50 -18.93 4.49
C LEU A 117 -7.49 -20.31 3.82
N GLY A 118 -6.51 -21.16 4.12
CA GLY A 118 -6.42 -22.52 3.61
C GLY A 118 -5.96 -22.63 2.15
N PHE A 119 -5.30 -21.59 1.61
CA PHE A 119 -4.66 -21.62 0.29
C PHE A 119 -3.40 -20.76 0.27
N LYS A 120 -2.51 -20.97 -0.69
CA LYS A 120 -1.25 -20.22 -0.78
C LYS A 120 -1.49 -18.76 -1.17
N VAL A 121 -1.12 -17.84 -0.29
CA VAL A 121 -1.00 -16.40 -0.55
C VAL A 121 0.46 -16.08 -0.80
N GLU A 122 0.78 -15.53 -1.98
CA GLU A 122 2.15 -15.10 -2.28
C GLU A 122 2.46 -13.75 -1.63
N PRO A 123 3.72 -13.47 -1.25
CA PRO A 123 4.10 -12.19 -0.64
C PRO A 123 3.73 -10.97 -1.49
N ASP A 124 3.81 -11.08 -2.82
CA ASP A 124 3.42 -9.98 -3.73
C ASP A 124 1.92 -9.72 -3.82
N GLN A 125 1.10 -10.56 -3.18
CA GLN A 125 -0.32 -10.31 -3.00
C GLN A 125 -0.59 -9.49 -1.74
N VAL A 126 0.38 -9.31 -0.84
CA VAL A 126 0.17 -8.59 0.43
C VAL A 126 0.72 -7.18 0.33
N ILE A 127 -0.07 -6.19 0.72
CA ILE A 127 0.28 -4.78 0.78
C ILE A 127 0.19 -4.36 2.25
N LEU A 128 1.35 -4.24 2.89
CA LEU A 128 1.49 -3.59 4.19
C LEU A 128 1.46 -2.06 4.03
N SER A 129 1.26 -1.33 5.11
CA SER A 129 1.18 0.14 5.12
C SER A 129 2.35 0.82 4.40
N HIS A 130 3.56 0.30 4.63
CA HIS A 130 4.80 0.81 4.06
C HIS A 130 5.12 0.27 2.65
N SER A 131 4.37 -0.71 2.12
CA SER A 131 4.68 -1.34 0.82
C SER A 131 4.78 -0.35 -0.36
N PRO A 132 3.91 0.68 -0.47
CA PRO A 132 4.01 1.67 -1.55
C PRO A 132 5.31 2.50 -1.51
N MET A 133 6.09 2.46 -0.42
CA MET A 133 7.40 3.13 -0.36
C MET A 133 8.44 2.54 -1.32
N LYS A 134 8.17 1.38 -1.95
CA LYS A 134 8.96 0.90 -3.10
C LYS A 134 8.96 1.87 -4.28
N LEU A 135 7.95 2.74 -4.39
CA LEU A 135 7.85 3.76 -5.42
C LEU A 135 8.76 4.98 -5.18
N PHE A 136 9.43 5.05 -4.02
CA PHE A 136 10.17 6.22 -3.54
C PHE A 136 11.69 6.07 -3.75
N SER A 137 12.08 5.59 -4.94
CA SER A 137 13.46 5.25 -5.28
C SER A 137 14.45 6.40 -5.16
N GLN A 138 13.99 7.65 -5.30
CA GLN A 138 14.79 8.85 -5.10
C GLN A 138 15.30 9.03 -3.65
N TYR A 139 14.72 8.31 -2.68
CA TYR A 139 15.15 8.33 -1.27
C TYR A 139 15.89 7.06 -0.84
N HIS A 140 15.90 6.00 -1.66
CA HIS A 140 16.46 4.69 -1.30
C HIS A 140 17.96 4.71 -1.00
N GLY A 141 18.71 5.62 -1.63
CA GLY A 141 20.14 5.80 -1.38
C GLY A 141 20.47 6.69 -0.18
N LYS A 142 19.50 7.43 0.36
CA LYS A 142 19.71 8.38 1.45
C LYS A 142 19.79 7.68 2.81
N ARG A 143 20.52 8.26 3.75
CA ARG A 143 20.52 7.81 5.15
C ARG A 143 19.26 8.27 5.86
N MET A 144 18.34 7.34 6.12
CA MET A 144 17.05 7.64 6.74
C MET A 144 17.05 7.23 8.21
N ILE A 145 16.62 8.10 9.13
CA ILE A 145 16.23 7.63 10.46
C ILE A 145 14.91 6.87 10.36
N VAL A 146 14.86 5.64 10.87
CA VAL A 146 13.68 4.78 10.81
C VAL A 146 13.04 4.63 12.19
N SER A 147 11.71 4.77 12.25
CA SER A 147 10.91 4.64 13.46
C SER A 147 9.66 3.79 13.25
N GLY A 148 9.27 3.05 14.27
CA GLY A 148 8.09 2.19 14.30
C GLY A 148 8.30 0.96 15.18
N GLN A 149 7.60 -0.13 14.87
CA GLN A 149 7.68 -1.41 15.55
C GLN A 149 7.97 -2.56 14.58
N GLY A 150 8.45 -3.68 15.11
CA GLY A 150 8.77 -4.88 14.34
C GLY A 150 10.15 -4.85 13.68
N PRO A 151 10.37 -5.66 12.63
CA PRO A 151 11.66 -5.77 11.94
C PRO A 151 11.90 -4.56 11.02
N LEU A 152 12.19 -3.41 11.64
CA LEU A 152 12.27 -2.11 10.96
C LEU A 152 13.35 -2.06 9.88
N VAL A 153 14.53 -2.59 10.19
CA VAL A 153 15.69 -2.54 9.29
C VAL A 153 15.43 -3.42 8.07
N GLU A 154 14.93 -4.63 8.30
CA GLU A 154 14.58 -5.60 7.27
C GLU A 154 13.45 -5.08 6.38
N ASN A 155 12.40 -4.51 6.97
CA ASN A 155 11.31 -3.89 6.22
C ASN A 155 11.84 -2.75 5.35
N ALA A 156 12.66 -1.85 5.89
CA ALA A 156 13.23 -0.75 5.11
C ALA A 156 14.13 -1.25 3.96
N GLN A 157 14.95 -2.27 4.20
CA GLN A 157 15.82 -2.87 3.18
C GLN A 157 15.02 -3.53 2.05
N VAL A 158 13.95 -4.28 2.37
CA VAL A 158 13.06 -4.89 1.38
C VAL A 158 12.34 -3.85 0.51
N LEU A 159 12.13 -2.64 1.05
CA LEU A 159 11.57 -1.51 0.31
C LEU A 159 12.58 -0.82 -0.61
N GLY A 160 13.88 -1.09 -0.42
CA GLY A 160 14.98 -0.52 -1.20
C GLY A 160 15.85 0.49 -0.44
N PHE A 161 15.51 0.86 0.80
CA PHE A 161 16.32 1.78 1.60
C PHE A 161 17.61 1.11 2.04
N LYS A 162 18.74 1.60 1.52
CA LYS A 162 20.06 0.99 1.72
C LYS A 162 20.71 1.41 3.02
N ASN A 163 20.44 2.65 3.44
CA ASN A 163 21.10 3.30 4.57
C ASN A 163 20.03 3.70 5.58
N VAL A 164 19.85 2.90 6.64
CA VAL A 164 18.90 3.21 7.72
C VAL A 164 19.61 3.31 9.06
N VAL A 165 19.12 4.21 9.89
CA VAL A 165 19.54 4.39 11.28
C VAL A 165 18.29 4.29 12.14
N THR A 166 18.23 3.34 13.07
CA THR A 166 17.12 3.24 14.01
C THR A 166 17.19 4.35 15.06
N VAL A 167 16.04 4.68 15.66
CA VAL A 167 15.98 5.61 16.79
C VAL A 167 16.92 5.18 17.93
N ASP A 168 17.03 3.88 18.20
CA ASP A 168 17.93 3.35 19.24
C ASP A 168 19.41 3.48 18.86
N GLU A 169 19.80 3.30 17.61
CA GLU A 169 21.18 3.56 17.16
C GLU A 169 21.55 5.04 17.31
N LEU A 170 20.64 5.95 16.94
CA LEU A 170 20.86 7.38 17.14
C LEU A 170 20.99 7.72 18.64
N ARG A 171 20.10 7.17 19.47
CA ARG A 171 20.16 7.32 20.93
C ARG A 171 21.49 6.82 21.50
N MET A 172 21.98 5.68 21.05
CA MET A 172 23.27 5.13 21.49
C MET A 172 24.45 5.99 21.05
N ALA A 173 24.37 6.61 19.87
CA ALA A 173 25.39 7.53 19.36
C ALA A 173 25.37 8.90 20.09
N PHE A 174 24.20 9.36 20.52
CA PHE A 174 24.00 10.65 21.21
C PHE A 174 23.14 10.48 22.47
N PRO A 175 23.66 9.86 23.53
CA PRO A 175 22.84 9.47 24.70
C PRO A 175 22.31 10.65 25.51
N VAL A 176 22.88 11.83 25.35
CA VAL A 176 22.41 13.08 26.00
C VAL A 176 21.20 13.70 25.29
N LEU A 177 20.78 13.19 24.13
CA LEU A 177 19.58 13.68 23.45
C LEU A 177 18.30 13.06 24.01
N ASP A 178 18.34 11.81 24.48
CA ASP A 178 17.18 11.12 25.06
C ASP A 178 17.08 11.37 26.58
N MET A 179 17.02 12.65 26.96
CA MET A 179 16.83 13.03 28.36
C MET A 179 15.37 12.98 28.79
N VAL A 180 14.43 12.76 27.88
CA VAL A 180 13.00 12.65 28.21
C VAL A 180 12.65 11.32 28.90
N ASP A 181 13.51 10.33 28.73
CA ASP A 181 13.35 9.00 29.29
C ASP A 181 14.25 8.76 30.50
N LEU A 182 13.70 9.02 31.69
CA LEU A 182 14.44 9.00 32.96
C LEU A 182 15.12 7.66 33.26
N GLN A 183 14.58 6.54 32.77
CA GLN A 183 15.11 5.21 33.06
C GLN A 183 16.37 4.90 32.26
N ARG A 184 16.52 5.51 31.06
CA ARG A 184 17.67 5.29 30.17
C ARG A 184 18.67 6.44 30.15
N ARG A 185 18.49 7.46 31.01
CA ARG A 185 19.43 8.57 31.10
C ARG A 185 20.84 8.09 31.45
N PRO A 186 21.87 8.57 30.73
CA PRO A 186 23.25 8.26 31.07
C PRO A 186 23.62 8.90 32.40
N LYS A 187 24.34 8.15 33.26
CA LYS A 187 24.82 8.64 34.57
C LYS A 187 26.07 9.51 34.47
N THR A 188 26.75 9.44 33.33
CA THR A 188 27.94 10.22 32.99
C THR A 188 27.68 10.90 31.64
N THR A 189 28.34 12.02 31.37
CA THR A 189 28.22 12.71 30.07
C THR A 189 29.31 12.19 29.14
N PRO A 190 29.01 11.27 28.20
CA PRO A 190 30.01 10.83 27.24
C PRO A 190 30.35 11.96 26.26
N LEU A 191 31.58 11.92 25.73
CA LEU A 191 32.00 12.86 24.70
C LEU A 191 31.16 12.67 23.43
N PRO A 192 30.77 13.77 22.74
CA PRO A 192 30.04 13.68 21.48
C PRO A 192 30.82 12.88 20.44
N ARG A 193 30.14 12.00 19.72
CA ARG A 193 30.71 11.32 18.55
C ARG A 193 30.72 12.29 17.37
N ASN A 194 31.90 12.77 16.99
CA ASN A 194 32.05 13.70 15.86
C ASN A 194 32.03 13.03 14.48
N ASP A 195 32.02 11.69 14.42
CA ASP A 195 32.06 10.88 13.19
C ASP A 195 30.69 10.33 12.78
N PHE A 196 29.62 10.61 13.52
CA PHE A 196 28.30 10.10 13.17
C PHE A 196 27.81 10.77 11.88
N PRO A 197 27.49 9.99 10.85
CA PRO A 197 27.29 10.56 9.54
C PRO A 197 25.86 11.12 9.41
N ALA A 198 25.71 12.27 8.75
CA ALA A 198 24.47 13.04 8.72
C ALA A 198 23.24 12.21 8.27
N ILE A 199 22.11 12.44 8.94
CA ILE A 199 20.81 11.87 8.54
C ILE A 199 20.19 12.76 7.46
N GLU A 200 19.65 12.16 6.41
CA GLU A 200 19.16 12.87 5.22
C GLU A 200 17.64 12.83 5.08
N GLY A 201 16.94 12.16 6.00
CA GLY A 201 15.49 12.04 6.00
C GLY A 201 14.94 11.18 7.13
N VAL A 202 13.62 11.19 7.27
CA VAL A 202 12.86 10.45 8.29
C VAL A 202 11.93 9.45 7.60
N LEU A 203 11.95 8.20 8.06
CA LEU A 203 11.15 7.08 7.57
C LEU A 203 10.30 6.52 8.72
N LEU A 204 9.01 6.82 8.73
CA LEU A 204 8.07 6.37 9.75
C LEU A 204 7.31 5.16 9.21
N LEU A 205 7.62 3.97 9.72
CA LEU A 205 7.02 2.70 9.28
C LEU A 205 5.83 2.24 10.14
N GLY A 206 5.68 2.81 11.34
CA GLY A 206 4.63 2.50 12.30
C GLY A 206 4.71 3.45 13.51
N GLU A 207 3.76 3.37 14.43
CA GLU A 207 3.92 3.97 15.74
C GLU A 207 5.02 3.25 16.54
N PRO A 208 6.00 3.96 17.12
CA PRO A 208 7.01 3.36 17.96
C PRO A 208 6.49 3.08 19.38
N VAL A 209 7.25 2.33 20.17
CA VAL A 209 7.12 2.33 21.63
C VAL A 209 7.99 3.47 22.18
N ARG A 210 7.62 4.09 23.32
CA ARG A 210 8.31 5.28 23.88
C ARG A 210 8.24 6.48 22.96
N TRP A 211 7.04 7.05 22.88
CA TRP A 211 6.77 8.17 21.97
C TRP A 211 7.60 9.38 22.33
N GLU A 212 7.84 9.63 23.61
CA GLU A 212 8.68 10.71 24.11
C GLU A 212 10.08 10.67 23.48
N THR A 213 10.78 9.54 23.54
CA THR A 213 12.10 9.37 22.93
C THR A 213 12.05 9.57 21.43
N SER A 214 11.09 8.91 20.76
CA SER A 214 11.02 8.96 19.29
C SER A 214 10.70 10.37 18.79
N LEU A 215 9.74 11.06 19.42
CA LEU A 215 9.38 12.44 19.10
C LEU A 215 10.57 13.37 19.33
N GLN A 216 11.26 13.26 20.48
CA GLN A 216 12.44 14.08 20.78
C GLN A 216 13.53 13.92 19.71
N LEU A 217 13.95 12.68 19.43
CA LEU A 217 15.05 12.41 18.52
C LEU A 217 14.71 12.73 17.06
N ILE A 218 13.47 12.50 16.62
CA ILE A 218 13.03 12.91 15.28
C ILE A 218 13.00 14.44 15.18
N MET A 219 12.51 15.14 16.21
CA MET A 219 12.54 16.60 16.25
C MET A 219 13.97 17.12 16.19
N ASP A 220 14.91 16.56 16.95
CA ASP A 220 16.32 16.96 16.93
C ASP A 220 16.93 16.78 15.54
N VAL A 221 16.64 15.67 14.86
CA VAL A 221 17.08 15.44 13.46
C VAL A 221 16.51 16.49 12.50
N LEU A 222 15.23 16.80 12.61
CA LEU A 222 14.57 17.78 11.73
C LEU A 222 15.10 19.21 11.97
N LEU A 223 15.29 19.59 13.23
CA LEU A 223 15.73 20.94 13.63
C LEU A 223 17.22 21.18 13.35
N SER A 224 18.04 20.13 13.40
CA SER A 224 19.48 20.18 13.14
C SER A 224 19.88 19.92 11.69
N ASN A 225 18.91 19.76 10.79
CA ASN A 225 19.13 19.34 9.41
C ASN A 225 20.00 18.07 9.30
N GLY A 226 19.75 17.09 10.17
CA GLY A 226 20.42 15.79 10.12
C GLY A 226 21.62 15.62 11.06
N ASN A 227 21.98 16.64 11.82
CA ASN A 227 23.17 16.66 12.68
C ASN A 227 22.83 17.01 14.15
N PRO A 228 22.14 16.11 14.89
CA PRO A 228 21.55 16.45 16.18
C PRO A 228 22.57 16.68 17.31
N GLY A 229 23.85 16.40 17.08
CA GLY A 229 24.94 16.78 17.99
C GLY A 229 25.34 18.27 17.92
N THR A 230 24.75 19.04 17.00
CA THR A 230 25.01 20.48 16.88
C THR A 230 23.96 21.30 17.63
N GLY A 231 24.34 22.49 18.12
CA GLY A 231 23.41 23.39 18.79
C GLY A 231 22.26 23.84 17.88
N LEU A 232 21.12 24.19 18.49
CA LEU A 232 19.95 24.71 17.79
C LEU A 232 20.30 25.97 16.98
N ALA A 233 20.40 25.82 15.67
CA ALA A 233 20.34 26.93 14.71
C ALA A 233 18.88 27.23 14.35
N THR A 234 18.65 28.26 13.52
CA THR A 234 17.33 28.51 12.94
C THR A 234 16.82 27.27 12.21
N ALA A 235 15.63 26.79 12.59
CA ALA A 235 15.06 25.56 12.04
C ALA A 235 14.96 25.62 10.49
N PRO A 236 15.61 24.68 9.77
CA PRO A 236 15.66 24.68 8.33
C PRO A 236 14.26 24.57 7.74
N TYR A 237 14.02 25.23 6.62
CA TYR A 237 12.78 25.07 5.87
C TYR A 237 12.99 25.25 4.36
N PRO A 238 12.57 24.29 3.52
CA PRO A 238 11.93 23.02 3.88
C PRO A 238 12.84 22.15 4.77
N HIS A 239 12.25 21.45 5.74
CA HIS A 239 12.96 20.49 6.58
C HIS A 239 13.32 19.23 5.77
N LEU A 240 14.11 18.33 6.37
CA LEU A 240 14.46 17.04 5.77
C LEU A 240 13.20 16.25 5.33
N PRO A 241 13.28 15.45 4.25
CA PRO A 241 12.14 14.68 3.76
C PRO A 241 11.62 13.70 4.82
N VAL A 242 10.30 13.72 5.04
CA VAL A 242 9.60 12.78 5.92
C VAL A 242 8.68 11.88 5.09
N LEU A 243 8.82 10.57 5.23
CA LEU A 243 7.94 9.55 4.64
C LEU A 243 7.21 8.82 5.78
N ALA A 244 5.91 8.60 5.64
CA ALA A 244 5.11 7.94 6.68
C ALA A 244 4.12 6.92 6.10
N SER A 245 4.00 5.76 6.74
CA SER A 245 3.33 4.59 6.19
C SER A 245 1.82 4.48 6.47
N ASN A 246 1.30 5.11 7.51
CA ASN A 246 -0.08 4.92 7.96
C ASN A 246 -0.65 6.21 8.58
N MET A 247 -1.88 6.54 8.22
CA MET A 247 -2.61 7.73 8.70
C MET A 247 -3.69 7.42 9.74
N ASP A 248 -3.93 6.15 10.06
CA ASP A 248 -5.01 5.76 10.96
C ASP A 248 -4.76 6.34 12.37
N LEU A 249 -5.62 7.27 12.79
CA LEU A 249 -5.62 7.78 14.15
C LEU A 249 -5.93 6.65 15.14
N LEU A 250 -6.88 5.79 14.79
CA LEU A 250 -7.44 4.78 15.66
C LEU A 250 -7.58 3.46 14.91
N TRP A 251 -7.31 2.36 15.61
CA TRP A 251 -7.53 1.01 15.08
C TRP A 251 -8.23 0.11 16.10
N MET A 252 -8.90 -0.94 15.61
CA MET A 252 -9.64 -1.88 16.46
C MET A 252 -8.78 -3.10 16.79
N ALA A 253 -8.48 -3.28 18.07
CA ALA A 253 -7.84 -4.47 18.63
C ALA A 253 -8.88 -5.36 19.33
N GLU A 254 -8.46 -6.20 20.27
CA GLU A 254 -9.32 -7.07 21.08
C GLU A 254 -10.24 -6.27 22.02
N ALA A 255 -9.79 -5.09 22.46
CA ALA A 255 -10.57 -4.22 23.35
C ALA A 255 -11.79 -3.63 22.62
N LYS A 256 -12.89 -3.41 23.37
CA LYS A 256 -14.11 -2.77 22.84
C LYS A 256 -13.88 -1.33 22.38
N MET A 257 -12.92 -0.64 22.99
CA MET A 257 -12.54 0.74 22.63
C MET A 257 -11.33 0.72 21.69
N PRO A 258 -11.32 1.56 20.63
CA PRO A 258 -10.21 1.63 19.69
C PRO A 258 -8.89 2.02 20.36
N ARG A 259 -7.77 1.58 19.81
CA ARG A 259 -6.40 1.90 20.25
C ARG A 259 -5.81 2.98 19.36
N PHE A 260 -4.85 3.76 19.88
CA PHE A 260 -4.12 4.73 19.07
C PHE A 260 -3.31 4.02 17.99
N GLY A 261 -3.35 4.55 16.78
CA GLY A 261 -2.53 4.11 15.65
C GLY A 261 -1.44 5.12 15.32
N HIS A 262 -0.71 4.83 14.25
CA HIS A 262 0.34 5.69 13.71
C HIS A 262 -0.13 7.13 13.45
N GLY A 263 -1.36 7.33 12.97
CA GLY A 263 -1.89 8.68 12.73
C GLY A 263 -1.87 9.56 13.98
N THR A 264 -2.06 8.99 15.18
CA THR A 264 -1.95 9.77 16.43
C THR A 264 -0.50 10.18 16.71
N PHE A 265 0.47 9.32 16.43
CA PHE A 265 1.89 9.68 16.52
C PHE A 265 2.25 10.80 15.53
N LEU A 266 1.76 10.72 14.29
CA LEU A 266 1.93 11.77 13.27
C LEU A 266 1.34 13.11 13.73
N LEU A 267 0.12 13.10 14.28
CA LEU A 267 -0.54 14.28 14.83
C LEU A 267 0.28 14.94 15.94
N CYS A 268 0.86 14.14 16.84
CA CYS A 268 1.75 14.64 17.89
C CYS A 268 2.99 15.30 17.28
N LEU A 269 3.67 14.64 16.35
CA LEU A 269 4.87 15.14 15.69
C LEU A 269 4.59 16.46 14.94
N GLU A 270 3.52 16.52 14.15
CA GLU A 270 3.10 17.73 13.43
C GLU A 270 2.81 18.89 14.38
N THR A 271 2.09 18.62 15.46
CA THR A 271 1.69 19.64 16.43
C THR A 271 2.90 20.18 17.18
N ILE A 272 3.83 19.31 17.61
CA ILE A 272 5.08 19.72 18.27
C ILE A 272 5.92 20.53 17.30
N TYR A 273 6.14 20.03 16.07
CA TYR A 273 6.93 20.74 15.06
C TYR A 273 6.39 22.14 14.78
N ARG A 274 5.08 22.28 14.60
CA ARG A 274 4.43 23.57 14.37
C ARG A 274 4.55 24.50 15.58
N LYS A 275 4.37 24.00 16.80
CA LYS A 275 4.51 24.81 18.01
C LYS A 275 5.93 25.29 18.26
N VAL A 276 6.94 24.48 17.93
CA VAL A 276 8.36 24.80 18.13
C VAL A 276 8.88 25.73 17.03
N THR A 277 8.48 25.53 15.78
CA THR A 277 9.08 26.23 14.63
C THR A 277 8.21 27.33 14.03
N GLY A 278 6.91 27.36 14.34
CA GLY A 278 5.93 28.18 13.64
C GLY A 278 5.61 27.72 12.21
N LYS A 279 6.17 26.60 11.74
CA LYS A 279 6.03 26.08 10.38
C LYS A 279 5.32 24.74 10.36
N GLU A 280 4.68 24.41 9.24
CA GLU A 280 4.03 23.10 9.08
C GLU A 280 5.05 22.00 8.77
N LEU A 281 4.81 20.79 9.29
CA LEU A 281 5.55 19.60 8.90
C LEU A 281 4.96 19.04 7.59
N ARG A 282 5.79 18.91 6.56
CA ARG A 282 5.39 18.48 5.21
C ARG A 282 5.93 17.09 4.88
N TYR A 283 5.04 16.13 4.71
CA TYR A 283 5.41 14.79 4.22
C TYR A 283 5.75 14.83 2.73
N LYS A 284 6.83 14.14 2.36
CA LYS A 284 7.15 13.86 0.96
C LYS A 284 6.40 12.66 0.42
N GLY A 285 5.88 11.83 1.30
CA GLY A 285 5.05 10.69 0.96
C GLY A 285 4.29 10.22 2.20
N LEU A 286 2.98 10.05 2.04
CA LEU A 286 2.08 9.58 3.07
C LEU A 286 1.28 8.42 2.49
N MET A 287 1.52 7.22 3.01
CA MET A 287 1.04 5.95 2.49
C MET A 287 0.02 5.33 3.45
N GLY A 288 -0.35 4.08 3.19
CA GLY A 288 -1.43 3.40 3.88
C GLY A 288 -2.77 3.83 3.29
N LYS A 289 -3.81 3.03 3.50
CA LYS A 289 -5.16 3.46 3.20
C LYS A 289 -5.46 4.69 4.07
N PRO A 290 -6.16 5.69 3.53
CA PRO A 290 -6.74 5.76 2.19
C PRO A 290 -5.92 6.48 1.11
N SER A 291 -4.61 6.59 1.27
CA SER A 291 -3.74 7.24 0.27
C SER A 291 -3.91 6.62 -1.12
N ILE A 292 -4.04 7.47 -2.14
CA ILE A 292 -4.14 7.07 -3.55
C ILE A 292 -2.92 6.24 -4.00
N LEU A 293 -1.75 6.49 -3.40
CA LEU A 293 -0.51 5.75 -3.67
C LEU A 293 -0.66 4.25 -3.35
N THR A 294 -1.43 3.91 -2.31
CA THR A 294 -1.71 2.52 -1.94
C THR A 294 -2.53 1.82 -3.01
N TYR A 295 -3.52 2.52 -3.60
CA TYR A 295 -4.36 1.97 -4.66
C TYR A 295 -3.63 1.87 -6.00
N GLN A 296 -2.80 2.85 -6.34
CA GLN A 296 -1.94 2.79 -7.53
C GLN A 296 -0.94 1.63 -7.43
N TYR A 297 -0.35 1.43 -6.25
CA TYR A 297 0.53 0.28 -6.02
C TYR A 297 -0.23 -1.05 -6.12
N ALA A 298 -1.46 -1.11 -5.62
CA ALA A 298 -2.32 -2.28 -5.74
C ALA A 298 -2.69 -2.61 -7.20
N GLU A 299 -3.04 -1.60 -7.99
CA GLU A 299 -3.36 -1.74 -9.41
C GLU A 299 -2.18 -2.36 -10.18
N GLU A 300 -0.97 -1.87 -9.93
CA GLU A 300 0.25 -2.41 -10.54
C GLU A 300 0.49 -3.88 -10.16
N LEU A 301 0.26 -4.26 -8.90
CA LEU A 301 0.38 -5.66 -8.46
C LEU A 301 -0.68 -6.56 -9.11
N ILE A 302 -1.93 -6.08 -9.23
CA ILE A 302 -3.02 -6.79 -9.91
C ILE A 302 -2.69 -7.02 -11.39
N ARG A 303 -2.15 -6.00 -12.07
CA ARG A 303 -1.69 -6.10 -13.47
C ARG A 303 -0.59 -7.15 -13.62
N ARG A 304 0.45 -7.11 -12.77
CA ARG A 304 1.54 -8.10 -12.76
C ARG A 304 1.07 -9.52 -12.46
N GLN A 305 0.06 -9.68 -11.60
CA GLN A 305 -0.56 -10.99 -11.34
C GLN A 305 -1.26 -11.52 -12.59
N ALA A 306 -2.00 -10.69 -13.31
CA ALA A 306 -2.69 -11.07 -14.54
C ALA A 306 -1.69 -11.49 -15.64
N GLU A 307 -0.63 -10.70 -15.84
CA GLU A 307 0.43 -11.00 -16.81
C GLU A 307 1.12 -12.34 -16.52
N ARG A 308 1.53 -12.60 -15.27
CA ARG A 308 2.18 -13.87 -14.89
C ARG A 308 1.26 -15.08 -15.06
N ARG A 309 -0.06 -14.89 -15.07
CA ARG A 309 -1.04 -15.96 -15.25
C ARG A 309 -1.50 -16.12 -16.69
N GLY A 310 -0.98 -15.31 -17.62
CA GLY A 310 -1.38 -15.33 -19.02
C GLY A 310 -2.82 -14.84 -19.24
N TRP A 311 -3.35 -14.02 -18.33
CA TRP A 311 -4.63 -13.34 -18.53
C TRP A 311 -4.40 -12.13 -19.44
N ALA A 312 -4.69 -12.31 -20.72
CA ALA A 312 -4.51 -11.33 -21.79
C ALA A 312 -5.59 -10.22 -21.77
N ALA A 313 -6.78 -10.50 -21.23
CA ALA A 313 -7.81 -9.50 -21.06
C ALA A 313 -7.39 -8.44 -20.03
N PRO A 314 -7.55 -7.14 -20.32
CA PRO A 314 -7.22 -6.09 -19.37
C PRO A 314 -8.16 -6.14 -18.16
N ILE A 315 -7.60 -5.86 -16.97
CA ILE A 315 -8.40 -5.66 -15.76
C ILE A 315 -9.06 -4.27 -15.85
N GLN A 316 -10.37 -4.26 -16.00
CA GLN A 316 -11.19 -3.06 -16.19
C GLN A 316 -11.78 -2.53 -14.86
N LYS A 317 -11.91 -3.39 -13.85
CA LYS A 317 -12.52 -3.03 -12.56
C LYS A 317 -11.72 -3.59 -11.38
N LEU A 318 -11.54 -2.76 -10.35
CA LEU A 318 -10.97 -3.19 -9.07
C LEU A 318 -12.02 -3.01 -7.96
N TYR A 319 -12.42 -4.10 -7.33
CA TYR A 319 -13.36 -4.07 -6.21
C TYR A 319 -12.59 -4.00 -4.89
N ALA A 320 -12.64 -2.85 -4.23
CA ALA A 320 -12.08 -2.68 -2.89
C ALA A 320 -13.12 -3.09 -1.83
N VAL A 321 -12.76 -4.05 -0.97
CA VAL A 321 -13.60 -4.55 0.12
C VAL A 321 -12.93 -4.18 1.44
N GLY A 322 -13.53 -3.25 2.19
CA GLY A 322 -12.97 -2.72 3.44
C GLY A 322 -14.04 -2.43 4.47
N HIS A 323 -13.62 -2.24 5.73
CA HIS A 323 -14.51 -1.77 6.80
C HIS A 323 -14.54 -0.23 6.83
N ILE A 324 -15.65 0.35 7.34
CA ILE A 324 -16.02 1.77 7.21
C ILE A 324 -14.99 2.78 7.76
N LEU A 325 -14.01 2.34 8.56
CA LEU A 325 -13.00 3.20 9.19
C LEU A 325 -11.73 3.38 8.35
N THR A 326 -11.50 2.57 7.30
CA THR A 326 -10.27 2.59 6.48
C THR A 326 -10.47 3.17 5.08
N LEU A 327 -11.70 3.53 4.70
CA LEU A 327 -12.07 4.06 3.38
C LEU A 327 -12.85 5.38 3.50
N PRO A 328 -12.26 6.56 3.24
CA PRO A 328 -12.99 7.81 3.16
C PRO A 328 -13.83 7.81 1.89
N ALA A 329 -14.99 8.46 1.98
CA ALA A 329 -15.93 8.61 0.87
C ALA A 329 -15.34 9.30 -0.37
N ALA A 330 -14.17 9.94 -0.26
CA ALA A 330 -13.46 10.56 -1.39
C ALA A 330 -12.72 9.53 -2.28
N ALA A 331 -12.20 8.43 -1.72
CA ALA A 331 -11.60 7.34 -2.50
C ALA A 331 -12.66 6.55 -3.29
N LEU A 332 -13.91 6.58 -2.80
CA LEU A 332 -15.09 5.95 -3.41
C LEU A 332 -15.64 6.67 -4.66
N ARG A 333 -15.16 7.89 -5.00
CA ARG A 333 -15.74 8.68 -6.10
C ARG A 333 -15.10 8.42 -7.47
N THR A 334 -13.92 7.82 -7.51
CA THR A 334 -13.19 7.51 -8.77
C THR A 334 -13.34 6.06 -9.23
N TRP A 335 -13.93 5.21 -8.39
CA TRP A 335 -14.17 3.80 -8.65
C TRP A 335 -15.57 3.50 -8.11
N GLU A 336 -16.49 2.94 -8.90
CA GLU A 336 -17.81 2.53 -8.41
C GLU A 336 -17.63 1.48 -7.29
N LEU A 337 -17.64 1.95 -6.05
CA LEU A 337 -17.39 1.16 -4.84
C LEU A 337 -18.62 1.25 -3.95
N THR A 338 -19.47 0.23 -3.99
CA THR A 338 -20.62 0.08 -3.08
C THR A 338 -20.39 -1.11 -2.15
N TRP A 339 -20.19 -0.88 -0.85
CA TRP A 339 -20.53 -1.84 0.21
C TRP A 339 -20.87 -1.09 1.51
N LYS A 340 -22.07 -1.34 2.07
CA LYS A 340 -22.48 -0.92 3.42
C LYS A 340 -22.65 -2.17 4.28
N CYS A 341 -21.82 -2.35 5.30
CA CYS A 341 -22.12 -3.27 6.40
C CYS A 341 -22.90 -2.51 7.47
N SER A 342 -24.12 -2.94 7.79
CA SER A 342 -24.88 -2.41 8.93
C SER A 342 -24.39 -3.04 10.24
N PRO A 343 -24.25 -2.29 11.35
CA PRO A 343 -23.81 -2.84 12.64
C PRO A 343 -24.84 -3.73 13.34
N SER A 344 -26.06 -3.87 12.79
CA SER A 344 -27.20 -4.42 13.52
C SER A 344 -27.89 -5.57 12.77
N SER A 345 -27.29 -6.76 12.76
CA SER A 345 -28.05 -8.01 12.69
C SER A 345 -27.23 -9.18 13.23
N SER A 346 -27.77 -9.85 14.24
CA SER A 346 -27.29 -11.13 14.80
C SER A 346 -27.39 -12.31 13.81
N SER A 347 -27.88 -12.08 12.60
CA SER A 347 -27.88 -12.99 11.46
C SER A 347 -26.85 -12.49 10.44
N GLY A 348 -25.75 -13.23 10.29
CA GLY A 348 -24.65 -12.95 9.37
C GLY A 348 -25.02 -13.16 7.90
N SER A 349 -25.84 -12.28 7.34
CA SER A 349 -26.19 -12.24 5.92
C SER A 349 -25.47 -11.09 5.22
N CYS A 350 -24.47 -11.43 4.39
CA CYS A 350 -23.79 -10.54 3.46
C CYS A 350 -24.48 -10.68 2.09
N LEU A 351 -25.27 -9.68 1.68
CA LEU A 351 -25.92 -9.64 0.37
C LEU A 351 -25.22 -8.62 -0.53
N LEU A 352 -24.85 -9.08 -1.73
CA LEU A 352 -24.29 -8.27 -2.81
C LEU A 352 -25.45 -7.45 -3.42
N TRP A 353 -25.50 -6.14 -3.15
CA TRP A 353 -26.44 -5.26 -3.85
C TRP A 353 -25.73 -4.59 -5.03
N LYS A 354 -26.24 -4.85 -6.23
CA LYS A 354 -26.01 -4.03 -7.43
C LYS A 354 -26.97 -2.85 -7.36
N ASP A 355 -26.47 -1.66 -7.68
CA ASP A 355 -27.18 -0.75 -8.58
C ASP A 355 -26.23 -0.42 -9.73
#